data_AF-A0AAW6Y3Q8-F1
#
_entry.id   AF-A0AAW6Y3Q8-F1
#
_cell.length_a   1.000
_cell.length_b   1.000
_cell.length_c   1.000
_cell.angle_alpha   90.00
_cell.angle_beta   90.00
_cell.angle_gamma   90.00
#
_symmetry.space_group_name_H-M   'P 1'
#
loop_
_entity.id
_entity.type
_entity.pdbx_description
1 polymer ?
#
loop_
_entity_poly.entity_id
_entity_poly.type
_entity_poly.pdbx_seq_one_letter_code
_entity_poly.pdbx_strand_id
1 'polypeptide(L)' 'IFTEVVLAPSFEEDALELLRTKKNLRILQVTPPERGATEIKQITGGLLVQARDDVDAKGDRAEDWELAAGEAADEATLAD' A
#
# COMPACT_ATOMS: atom_id res chain seq x y z
N ILE A 1 21.12 -4.23 2.89
CA ILE A 1 19.82 -4.31 3.58
C ILE A 1 19.52 -5.78 3.90
N PHE A 2 19.11 -6.05 5.15
CA PHE A 2 18.52 -7.32 5.54
C PHE A 2 17.00 -7.23 5.29
N THR A 3 16.45 -8.22 4.60
CA THR A 3 15.04 -8.23 4.19
C THR A 3 14.47 -9.62 4.42
N GLU A 4 13.31 -9.65 5.07
CA GLU A 4 12.65 -10.89 5.47
C GLU A 4 11.73 -11.47 4.39
N VAL A 5 10.99 -10.61 3.69
CA VAL A 5 10.04 -10.95 2.63
C VAL A 5 10.10 -9.88 1.55
N VAL A 6 10.00 -10.28 0.29
CA VAL A 6 9.68 -9.41 -0.85
C VAL A 6 8.48 -10.00 -1.58
N LEU A 7 7.52 -9.14 -1.94
CA LEU A 7 6.32 -9.53 -2.67
C LEU A 7 6.06 -8.56 -3.82
N ALA A 8 5.66 -9.09 -4.97
CA ALA A 8 5.40 -8.33 -6.18
C ALA A 8 4.37 -9.04 -7.07
N PRO A 9 3.69 -8.32 -8.00
CA PRO A 9 2.82 -8.95 -8.99
C PRO A 9 3.58 -9.89 -9.95
N SER A 10 4.84 -9.59 -10.21
CA SER A 10 5.76 -10.38 -11.02
C SER A 10 7.21 -9.99 -10.70
N PHE A 11 8.18 -10.77 -11.18
CA PHE A 11 9.60 -10.46 -11.11
C PHE A 11 10.23 -10.66 -12.49
N GLU A 12 11.12 -9.76 -12.87
CA GLU A 12 12.06 -10.00 -13.98
C GLU A 12 13.00 -11.15 -13.61
N GLU A 13 13.47 -11.90 -14.62
CA GLU A 13 14.31 -13.09 -14.42
C GLU A 13 15.61 -12.75 -13.68
N ASP A 14 16.35 -11.74 -14.17
CA ASP A 14 17.60 -11.26 -13.56
C ASP A 14 17.41 -10.82 -12.10
N ALA A 15 16.25 -10.21 -11.78
CA ALA A 15 15.93 -9.79 -10.43
C ALA A 15 15.71 -10.99 -9.51
N LEU A 16 14.99 -12.01 -9.99
CA LEU A 16 14.72 -13.22 -9.24
C LEU A 16 16.00 -14.00 -8.94
N GLU A 17 16.91 -14.10 -9.90
CA GLU A 17 18.22 -14.72 -9.71
C GLU A 17 19.02 -14.03 -8.61
N LEU A 18 19.10 -12.70 -8.66
CA LEU A 18 19.79 -11.91 -7.64
C LEU A 18 19.16 -12.08 -6.25
N LEU A 19 17.82 -12.04 -6.15
CA LEU A 19 17.12 -12.20 -4.88
C LEU A 19 17.32 -13.60 -4.28
N ARG A 20 17.40 -14.65 -5.11
CA ARG A 20 17.66 -16.04 -4.69
C ARG A 20 19.04 -16.24 -4.06
N THR A 21 19.99 -15.33 -4.25
CA THR A 21 21.31 -15.38 -3.55
C THR A 21 21.17 -15.23 -2.03
N LYS A 22 20.08 -14.63 -1.54
CA LYS A 22 19.80 -14.47 -0.11
C LYS A 22 19.01 -15.67 0.41
N LYS A 23 19.73 -16.67 0.94
CA LYS A 23 19.17 -17.96 1.43
C LYS A 23 17.88 -17.87 2.25
N ASN A 24 17.74 -16.83 3.09
CA ASN A 24 16.60 -16.70 4.01
C ASN A 24 15.50 -15.73 3.52
N LEU A 25 15.67 -15.12 2.34
CA LEU A 25 14.67 -14.20 1.79
C LEU A 25 13.48 -14.99 1.26
N ARG A 26 12.27 -14.67 1.74
CA ARG A 26 11.02 -15.19 1.17
C ARG A 26 10.61 -14.32 0.00
N ILE A 27 10.46 -14.92 -1.18
CA ILE A 27 10.10 -14.23 -2.43
C ILE A 27 8.71 -14.72 -2.83
N LEU A 28 7.73 -13.82 -2.89
CA LEU A 28 6.32 -14.14 -3.16
C LEU A 28 5.82 -13.41 -4.39
N GLN A 29 5.27 -14.15 -5.36
CA GLN A 29 4.45 -13.54 -6.41
C GLN A 29 2.99 -13.52 -5.95
N VAL A 30 2.36 -12.35 -5.96
CA VAL A 30 1.01 -12.15 -5.41
C VAL A 30 0.11 -11.35 -6.35
N THR A 31 -1.18 -11.67 -6.38
CA THR A 31 -2.16 -10.85 -7.11
C THR A 31 -2.37 -9.52 -6.38
N PRO A 32 -2.44 -8.38 -7.10
CA PRO A 32 -2.82 -7.10 -6.50
C PRO A 32 -4.16 -7.20 -5.77
N PRO A 33 -4.33 -6.53 -4.62
CA PRO A 33 -5.58 -6.56 -3.89
C PRO A 33 -6.69 -5.81 -4.66
N GLU A 34 -7.92 -6.27 -4.52
CA GLU A 34 -9.11 -5.54 -4.98
C GLU A 34 -9.50 -4.45 -3.96
N ARG A 35 -9.99 -3.32 -4.47
CA ARG A 35 -10.62 -2.25 -3.68
C ARG A 35 -12.11 -2.60 -3.45
N GLY A 36 -12.74 -1.98 -2.46
CA GLY A 36 -14.15 -2.12 -2.11
C GLY A 36 -14.46 -3.31 -1.21
N ALA A 37 -13.44 -3.90 -0.57
CA ALA A 37 -13.61 -5.03 0.33
C ALA A 37 -14.08 -4.59 1.72
N THR A 38 -14.72 -5.50 2.47
CA THR A 38 -14.96 -5.30 3.91
C THR A 38 -13.75 -5.74 4.72
N GLU A 39 -13.46 -5.00 5.79
CA GLU A 39 -12.48 -5.40 6.79
C GLU A 39 -13.20 -6.01 8.01
N ILE A 40 -12.67 -7.14 8.48
CA ILE A 40 -13.20 -7.85 9.64
C ILE A 40 -12.19 -7.77 10.77
N LYS A 41 -12.62 -7.25 11.92
CA LYS A 41 -11.82 -7.21 13.15
C LYS A 41 -12.47 -8.07 14.23
N GLN A 42 -11.81 -9.16 14.59
CA GLN A 42 -12.29 -10.05 15.66
C GLN A 42 -12.17 -9.36 17.02
N ILE A 43 -13.17 -9.59 17.88
CA ILE A 43 -13.21 -9.13 19.27
C ILE A 43 -13.68 -10.27 20.18
N THR A 44 -13.44 -10.19 21.48
CA THR A 44 -13.98 -11.20 22.40
C THR A 44 -15.50 -11.26 22.28
N GLY A 45 -16.02 -12.45 21.96
CA GLY A 45 -17.46 -12.67 21.82
C GLY A 45 -18.03 -12.33 20.44
N GLY A 46 -17.22 -11.93 19.44
CA GLY A 46 -17.74 -11.68 18.10
C GLY A 46 -16.74 -11.06 17.12
N LEU A 47 -17.26 -10.27 16.18
CA LEU A 47 -16.46 -9.55 15.20
C LEU A 47 -17.11 -8.20 14.87
N LEU A 48 -16.28 -7.26 14.43
CA LEU A 48 -16.68 -6.02 13.79
C LEU A 48 -16.47 -6.17 12.28
N VAL A 49 -17.37 -5.59 11.50
CA VAL A 49 -17.26 -5.50 10.03
C VAL A 49 -17.36 -4.04 9.65
N GLN A 50 -16.43 -3.58 8.84
CA GLN A 50 -16.41 -2.22 8.31
C GLN A 50 -16.07 -2.22 6.82
N ALA A 51 -16.36 -1.12 6.12
CA ALA A 51 -15.75 -0.88 4.82
C ALA A 51 -14.24 -0.70 5.01
N ARG A 52 -13.44 -1.27 4.11
CA ARG A 52 -12.01 -1.00 4.08
C ARG A 52 -11.78 0.47 3.74
N ASP A 53 -10.80 1.09 4.37
CA ASP A 53 -10.31 2.41 3.98
C ASP A 53 -9.46 2.27 2.71
N ASP A 54 -10.01 2.69 1.57
CA ASP A 54 -9.37 2.64 0.26
C ASP A 54 -8.83 4.00 -0.21
N VAL A 55 -8.78 4.99 0.70
CA VAL A 55 -8.32 6.37 0.40
C VAL A 55 -9.10 6.96 -0.78
N ASP A 56 -10.42 6.90 -0.69
CA ASP A 56 -11.38 7.35 -1.70
C ASP A 56 -12.45 8.31 -1.15
N ALA A 57 -12.25 8.82 0.06
CA ALA A 57 -13.11 9.85 0.62
C ALA A 57 -12.91 11.16 -0.15
N LYS A 58 -13.91 12.05 -0.06
CA LYS A 58 -13.86 13.36 -0.71
C LYS A 58 -12.57 14.12 -0.40
N GLY A 59 -12.12 14.10 0.85
CA GLY A 59 -10.92 14.82 1.29
C GLY A 59 -9.59 14.19 0.88
N ASP A 60 -9.58 13.00 0.25
CA ASP A 60 -8.35 12.33 -0.15
C ASP A 60 -7.81 12.85 -1.49
N ARG A 61 -8.67 13.49 -2.30
CA ARG A 61 -8.23 14.17 -3.51
C ARG A 61 -7.59 15.51 -3.12
N ALA A 62 -6.37 15.75 -3.58
CA ALA A 62 -5.68 17.02 -3.35
C ALA A 62 -6.47 18.24 -3.85
N GLU A 63 -7.31 18.06 -4.87
CA GLU A 63 -8.23 19.09 -5.39
C GLU A 63 -9.27 19.58 -4.36
N ASP A 64 -9.62 18.75 -3.38
CA ASP A 64 -10.59 19.05 -2.32
C ASP A 64 -9.92 19.60 -1.03
N TRP A 65 -8.59 19.80 -1.04
CA TRP A 65 -7.85 20.34 0.10
C TRP A 65 -8.02 21.85 0.25
N GLU A 66 -7.94 22.32 1.50
CA GLU A 66 -7.97 23.75 1.84
C GLU A 66 -6.56 24.24 2.22
N LEU A 67 -6.03 25.20 1.44
CA LEU A 67 -4.79 25.88 1.79
C LEU A 67 -5.05 26.91 2.89
N ALA A 68 -4.82 26.50 4.15
CA ALA A 68 -5.09 27.36 5.30
C ALA A 68 -4.13 28.56 5.42
N ALA A 69 -2.87 28.42 5.00
CA ALA A 69 -1.86 29.49 5.03
C ALA A 69 -0.64 29.14 4.16
N GLY A 70 0.13 30.17 3.77
CA GLY A 70 1.37 30.00 3.01
C GLY A 70 1.19 30.10 1.49
N GLU A 71 2.23 29.73 0.75
CA GLU A 71 2.19 29.65 -0.71
C GLU A 71 1.64 28.28 -1.15
N ALA A 72 0.99 28.25 -2.31
CA ALA A 72 0.50 27.01 -2.88
C ALA A 72 1.69 26.09 -3.25
N ALA A 73 1.54 24.79 -2.99
CA ALA A 73 2.51 23.79 -3.38
C ALA A 73 2.70 23.78 -4.90
N ASP A 74 3.96 23.69 -5.34
CA ASP A 74 4.24 23.34 -6.74
C ASP A 74 3.95 21.85 -6.99
N GLU A 75 4.02 21.42 -8.25
CA GLU A 75 3.65 20.05 -8.64
C GLU A 75 4.52 18.99 -7.95
N ALA A 76 5.82 19.26 -7.75
CA ALA A 76 6.71 18.34 -7.06
C ALA A 76 6.33 18.22 -5.58
N THR A 77 6.13 19.35 -4.90
CA THR A 77 5.74 19.39 -3.49
C THR A 77 4.37 18.77 -3.25
N LEU A 78 3.45 18.86 -4.23
CA LEU A 78 2.13 18.24 -4.13
C LEU A 78 2.16 16.71 -4.34
N ALA A 79 3.15 16.20 -5.08
CA ALA A 79 3.31 14.78 -5.39
C ALA A 79 4.14 14.01 -4.34
N ASP A 80 4.98 14.72 -3.57
CA ASP A 80 5.79 14.20 -2.46
C ASP A 80 4.92 13.67 -1.28
#